data_AF-A0A1Y2RCU3-F1
#
_entry.id   AF-A0A1Y2RCU3-F1
#
_cell.length_a   1.000
_cell.length_b   1.000
_cell.length_c   1.000
_cell.angle_alpha   90.00
_cell.angle_beta   90.00
_cell.angle_gamma   90.00
#
_symmetry.space_group_name_H-M   'P 1'
#
loop_
_entity.id
_entity.type
_entity.pdbx_description
1 polymer ?
#
loop_
_entity_poly.entity_id
_entity_poly.type
_entity_poly.pdbx_seq_one_letter_code
_entity_poly.pdbx_strand_id
1 'polypeptide(L)'
;MNKTGPIVIIEDDVDDQDILTEIFEELNYKNKLIFFGDSVQALEYLTDTDIEPFLVLSDINMPKLNGMELREKVHNNEDLRLKSIPYLFFSTSAEQKHVIDAYSRSIQGFFVKPNNYDKLKDIIVKIVEYWQECESPNYIKNAQ
;
A
#
# COMPACT_ATOMS: atom_id res chain seq x y z
N MET A 1 -0.11 -10.67 -8.76
CA MET A 1 0.68 -9.96 -7.73
C MET A 1 2.10 -10.44 -7.82
N ASN A 2 3.03 -9.50 -7.96
CA ASN A 2 4.46 -9.77 -8.02
C ASN A 2 5.03 -9.70 -6.59
N LYS A 3 5.29 -10.87 -5.98
CA LYS A 3 5.81 -10.98 -4.59
C LYS A 3 7.17 -10.31 -4.38
N THR A 4 7.92 -10.13 -5.46
CA THR A 4 9.23 -9.44 -5.48
C THR A 4 9.15 -8.00 -5.96
N GLY A 5 7.94 -7.53 -6.31
CA GLY A 5 7.70 -6.19 -6.82
C GLY A 5 7.93 -5.10 -5.77
N PRO A 6 7.97 -3.82 -6.17
CA PRO A 6 8.13 -2.72 -5.24
C PRO A 6 6.93 -2.61 -4.29
N ILE A 7 7.18 -2.13 -3.08
CA ILE A 7 6.14 -1.69 -2.15
C ILE A 7 5.96 -0.19 -2.34
N VAL A 8 4.78 0.20 -2.77
CA VAL A 8 4.43 1.60 -3.00
C VAL A 8 3.84 2.15 -1.71
N ILE A 9 4.43 3.23 -1.21
CA ILE A 9 4.02 3.88 0.04
C ILE A 9 3.64 5.32 -0.30
N ILE A 10 2.41 5.69 0.03
CA ILE A 10 1.88 7.02 -0.20
C ILE A 10 1.81 7.71 1.15
N GLU A 11 2.81 8.54 1.43
CA GLU A 11 3.13 9.16 2.71
C GLU A 11 3.83 10.49 2.45
N ASP A 12 3.37 11.59 3.04
CA ASP A 12 3.99 12.91 2.88
C ASP A 12 4.87 13.33 4.07
N ASP A 13 4.76 12.63 5.20
CA ASP A 13 5.62 12.84 6.36
C ASP A 13 6.97 12.12 6.20
N VAL A 14 8.06 12.90 6.17
CA VAL A 14 9.43 12.38 5.95
C VAL A 14 9.91 11.51 7.13
N ASP A 15 9.50 11.83 8.35
CA ASP A 15 9.91 11.06 9.53
C ASP A 15 9.26 9.66 9.48
N ASP A 16 7.99 9.56 9.07
CA ASP A 16 7.31 8.28 8.83
C ASP A 16 7.97 7.48 7.70
N GLN A 17 8.42 8.14 6.61
CA GLN A 17 9.15 7.47 5.52
C GLN A 17 10.49 6.89 5.99
N ASP A 18 11.24 7.64 6.80
CA ASP A 18 12.54 7.22 7.34
C ASP A 18 12.37 6.03 8.29
N ILE A 19 11.38 6.09 9.20
CA ILE A 19 11.05 5.00 10.13
C ILE A 19 10.67 3.73 9.36
N LEU A 20 9.81 3.85 8.34
CA LEU A 20 9.44 2.70 7.52
C LEU A 20 10.66 2.12 6.81
N THR A 21 11.52 2.97 6.25
CA THR A 21 12.75 2.52 5.58
C THR A 21 13.63 1.72 6.53
N GLU A 22 13.88 2.23 7.74
CA GLU A 22 14.65 1.53 8.78
C GLU A 22 14.06 0.15 9.11
N ILE A 23 12.74 0.08 9.32
CA ILE A 23 12.04 -1.18 9.61
C ILE A 23 12.21 -2.19 8.48
N PHE A 24 12.03 -1.78 7.21
CA PHE A 24 12.16 -2.68 6.08
C PHE A 24 13.59 -3.16 5.87
N GLU A 25 14.59 -2.30 6.13
CA GLU A 25 16.01 -2.65 6.11
C GLU A 25 16.37 -3.66 7.22
N GLU A 26 15.92 -3.41 8.45
CA GLU A 26 16.11 -4.33 9.58
C GLU A 26 15.49 -5.71 9.34
N LEU A 27 14.32 -5.75 8.72
CA LEU A 27 13.63 -6.99 8.36
C LEU A 27 14.23 -7.68 7.13
N ASN A 28 15.19 -7.02 6.45
CA ASN A 28 15.90 -7.53 5.29
C ASN A 28 14.96 -7.94 4.12
N TYR A 29 13.82 -7.26 3.99
CA TYR A 29 12.93 -7.45 2.85
C TYR A 29 13.60 -6.90 1.58
N LYS A 30 13.52 -7.65 0.48
CA LYS A 30 14.19 -7.30 -0.78
C LYS A 30 13.37 -6.38 -1.68
N ASN A 31 12.10 -6.18 -1.34
CA ASN A 31 11.20 -5.30 -2.08
C ASN A 31 11.71 -3.86 -1.99
N LYS A 32 11.84 -3.19 -3.14
CA LYS A 32 12.17 -1.76 -3.18
C LYS A 32 11.00 -0.96 -2.61
N LEU A 33 11.28 -0.07 -1.66
CA LEU A 33 10.31 0.94 -1.22
C LEU A 33 10.28 2.10 -2.21
N ILE A 34 9.07 2.54 -2.57
CA ILE A 34 8.85 3.70 -3.43
C ILE A 34 7.84 4.60 -2.74
N PHE A 35 8.31 5.77 -2.32
CA PHE A 35 7.51 6.76 -1.61
C PHE A 35 6.92 7.81 -2.54
N PHE A 36 5.68 8.20 -2.27
CA PHE A 36 5.00 9.31 -2.91
C PHE A 36 4.33 10.21 -1.87
N GLY A 37 4.77 11.45 -1.76
CA GLY A 37 4.06 12.50 -1.00
C GLY A 37 2.94 13.18 -1.80
N ASP A 38 2.67 12.70 -3.02
CA ASP A 38 1.63 13.22 -3.89
C ASP A 38 0.89 12.09 -4.61
N SER A 39 -0.43 12.05 -4.40
CA SER A 39 -1.33 11.05 -4.99
C SER A 39 -1.38 11.03 -6.52
N VAL A 40 -1.11 12.15 -7.20
CA VAL A 40 -1.16 12.25 -8.66
C VAL A 40 0.04 11.53 -9.22
N GLN A 41 1.22 11.76 -8.64
CA GLN A 41 2.44 11.03 -8.98
C GLN A 41 2.29 9.52 -8.68
N ALA A 42 1.67 9.18 -7.55
CA ALA A 42 1.38 7.79 -7.22
C ALA A 42 0.44 7.14 -8.26
N LEU A 43 -0.62 7.85 -8.67
CA LEU A 43 -1.55 7.34 -9.68
C LEU A 43 -0.85 7.14 -11.03
N GLU A 44 -0.11 8.14 -11.50
CA GLU A 44 0.66 8.07 -12.75
C GLU A 44 1.59 6.85 -12.74
N TYR A 45 2.34 6.67 -11.64
CA TYR A 45 3.24 5.53 -11.47
C TYR A 45 2.50 4.18 -11.47
N LEU A 46 1.36 4.09 -10.77
CA LEU A 46 0.57 2.86 -10.73
C LEU A 46 -0.04 2.52 -12.09
N THR A 47 -0.47 3.53 -12.85
CA THR A 47 -1.05 3.35 -14.19
C THR A 47 -0.03 2.93 -15.26
N ASP A 48 1.27 3.06 -15.00
CA ASP A 48 2.30 2.52 -15.88
C ASP A 48 2.14 0.99 -16.01
N THR A 49 2.01 0.49 -17.23
CA THR A 49 1.73 -0.93 -17.51
C THR A 49 2.86 -1.85 -17.08
N ASP A 50 4.10 -1.37 -17.08
CA ASP A 50 5.29 -2.19 -16.84
C ASP A 50 5.57 -2.39 -15.34
N ILE A 51 4.88 -1.62 -14.48
CA ILE A 51 5.04 -1.71 -13.04
C ILE A 51 4.07 -2.73 -12.46
N GLU A 52 4.61 -3.69 -11.69
CA GLU A 52 3.85 -4.65 -10.90
C GLU A 52 4.20 -4.52 -9.42
N PRO A 53 3.52 -3.65 -8.66
CA PRO A 53 3.75 -3.52 -7.23
C PRO A 53 3.40 -4.81 -6.49
N PHE A 54 4.14 -5.07 -5.41
CA PHE A 54 3.79 -6.11 -4.46
C PHE A 54 2.55 -5.72 -3.66
N LEU A 55 2.54 -4.50 -3.10
CA LEU A 55 1.41 -3.92 -2.39
C LEU A 55 1.49 -2.39 -2.37
N VAL A 56 0.37 -1.75 -2.06
CA VAL A 56 0.25 -0.31 -1.82
C VAL A 56 -0.15 -0.06 -0.36
N LEU A 57 0.63 0.75 0.35
CA LEU A 57 0.27 1.36 1.63
C LEU A 57 -0.04 2.84 1.38
N SER A 58 -1.21 3.30 1.81
CA SER A 58 -1.63 4.68 1.61
C SER A 58 -2.03 5.31 2.93
N ASP A 59 -1.44 6.45 3.27
CA ASP A 59 -2.06 7.33 4.26
C ASP A 59 -3.37 7.91 3.67
N ILE A 60 -4.30 8.20 4.57
CA ILE A 60 -5.55 8.91 4.32
C ILE A 60 -5.36 10.41 4.53
N ASN A 61 -4.51 10.79 5.50
CA ASN A 61 -4.42 12.16 6.02
C ASN A 61 -3.48 13.08 5.23
N MET A 62 -3.38 12.90 3.90
CA MET A 62 -2.57 13.75 3.05
C MET A 62 -3.24 15.11 2.73
N PRO A 63 -2.50 16.23 2.72
CA PRO A 63 -3.03 17.58 2.56
C PRO A 63 -3.49 17.96 1.14
N LYS A 64 -3.11 17.21 0.09
CA LYS A 64 -3.31 17.61 -1.32
C LYS A 64 -4.38 16.81 -2.07
N LEU A 65 -4.47 15.51 -1.82
CA LEU A 65 -5.52 14.65 -2.37
C LEU A 65 -5.86 13.60 -1.31
N ASN A 66 -7.15 13.40 -1.09
CA ASN A 66 -7.61 12.41 -0.15
C ASN A 66 -7.22 11.02 -0.65
N GLY A 67 -6.51 10.21 0.15
CA GLY A 67 -6.12 8.84 -0.22
C GLY A 67 -7.31 7.97 -0.69
N MET A 68 -8.53 8.34 -0.31
CA MET A 68 -9.76 7.69 -0.80
C MET A 68 -10.11 8.03 -2.26
N GLU A 69 -9.83 9.23 -2.74
CA GLU A 69 -9.99 9.57 -4.16
C GLU A 69 -8.97 8.81 -5.01
N LEU A 70 -7.74 8.68 -4.53
CA LEU A 70 -6.73 7.86 -5.19
C LEU A 70 -7.18 6.40 -5.28
N ARG A 71 -7.67 5.83 -4.17
CA ARG A 71 -8.20 4.47 -4.16
C ARG A 71 -9.36 4.29 -5.15
N GLU A 72 -10.23 5.29 -5.29
CA GLU A 72 -11.33 5.26 -6.25
C GLU A 72 -10.84 5.23 -7.70
N LYS A 73 -9.88 6.11 -8.04
CA LYS A 73 -9.27 6.13 -9.39
C LYS A 73 -8.56 4.81 -9.70
N VAL A 74 -7.81 4.26 -8.74
CA VAL A 74 -7.17 2.95 -8.85
C VAL A 74 -8.22 1.84 -9.01
N HIS A 75 -9.35 1.92 -8.30
CA HIS A 75 -10.43 0.94 -8.43
C HIS A 75 -11.06 0.95 -9.82
N ASN A 76 -11.34 2.14 -10.34
CA ASN A 76 -12.11 2.32 -11.56
C ASN A 76 -11.28 2.06 -12.82
N ASN A 77 -9.94 2.04 -12.70
CA ASN A 77 -9.03 1.65 -13.77
C ASN A 77 -9.01 0.12 -13.98
N GLU A 78 -9.38 -0.35 -15.18
CA GLU A 78 -9.50 -1.78 -15.47
C GLU A 78 -8.16 -2.52 -15.45
N ASP A 79 -7.11 -1.91 -16.00
CA ASP A 79 -5.77 -2.50 -16.06
C ASP A 79 -5.19 -2.69 -14.66
N LEU A 80 -5.39 -1.71 -13.78
CA LEU A 80 -4.99 -1.80 -12.38
C LEU A 80 -5.76 -2.88 -11.60
N ARG A 81 -7.08 -3.01 -11.84
CA ARG A 81 -7.85 -4.11 -11.27
C ARG A 81 -7.31 -5.46 -11.74
N LEU A 82 -6.98 -5.56 -13.03
CA LEU A 82 -6.41 -6.77 -13.58
C LEU A 82 -5.11 -7.13 -12.91
N LYS A 83 -4.26 -6.19 -12.46
CA LYS A 83 -3.02 -6.47 -11.72
C LYS A 83 -3.24 -7.06 -10.31
N SER A 84 -4.45 -6.93 -9.74
CA SER A 84 -4.82 -7.47 -8.42
C SER A 84 -3.84 -7.07 -7.31
N ILE A 85 -3.45 -5.79 -7.29
CA ILE A 85 -2.52 -5.23 -6.32
C ILE A 85 -3.27 -5.01 -5.00
N PRO A 86 -2.79 -5.55 -3.87
CA PRO A 86 -3.35 -5.23 -2.56
C PRO A 86 -3.21 -3.75 -2.25
N TYR A 87 -4.31 -3.11 -1.87
CA TYR A 87 -4.33 -1.71 -1.46
C TYR A 87 -4.81 -1.61 -0.01
N LEU A 88 -3.93 -1.11 0.84
CA LEU A 88 -4.17 -0.97 2.28
C LEU A 88 -4.10 0.50 2.66
N PHE A 89 -5.01 0.91 3.54
CA PHE A 89 -4.86 2.18 4.23
C PHE A 89 -4.03 2.01 5.48
N PHE A 90 -3.13 2.97 5.72
CA PHE A 90 -2.29 3.03 6.89
C PHE A 90 -2.24 4.46 7.45
N SER A 91 -3.05 4.73 8.48
CA SER A 91 -3.35 6.10 8.94
C SER A 91 -3.05 6.27 10.43
N THR A 92 -2.71 7.48 10.87
CA THR A 92 -2.51 7.83 12.29
C THR A 92 -3.77 7.73 13.14
N SER A 93 -4.96 7.78 12.52
CA SER A 93 -6.24 7.66 13.22
C SER A 93 -7.24 6.79 12.45
N ALA A 94 -8.13 6.16 13.21
CA ALA A 94 -9.29 5.43 12.70
C ALA A 94 -10.56 6.22 13.04
N GLU A 95 -10.77 7.38 12.42
CA GLU A 95 -12.08 8.02 12.52
C GLU A 95 -13.14 7.13 11.84
N GLN A 96 -14.23 6.87 12.55
CA GLN A 96 -15.27 5.92 12.12
C GLN A 96 -15.79 6.19 10.71
N LYS A 97 -15.90 7.47 10.33
CA LYS A 97 -16.31 7.88 8.98
C LYS A 97 -15.30 7.47 7.91
N HIS A 98 -14.00 7.63 8.18
CA HIS A 98 -12.94 7.22 7.27
C HIS A 98 -12.88 5.70 7.13
N VAL A 99 -13.09 4.96 8.22
CA VAL A 99 -13.14 3.48 8.17
C VAL A 99 -14.34 3.01 7.34
N ILE A 100 -15.55 3.54 7.59
CA ILE A 100 -16.76 3.14 6.83
C ILE A 100 -16.60 3.46 5.33
N ASP A 101 -16.09 4.65 4.99
CA ASP A 101 -15.90 5.03 3.58
C ASP A 101 -14.77 4.25 2.91
N ALA A 102 -13.72 3.88 3.65
CA ALA A 102 -12.63 3.08 3.12
C ALA A 102 -13.10 1.65 2.79
N TYR A 103 -13.87 1.01 3.68
CA TYR A 103 -14.41 -0.33 3.44
C TYR A 103 -15.50 -0.38 2.36
N SER A 104 -16.23 0.71 2.12
CA SER A 104 -17.17 0.77 0.99
C SER A 104 -16.47 0.72 -0.38
N ARG A 105 -15.16 1.00 -0.43
CA ARG A 105 -14.31 1.06 -1.64
C ARG A 105 -13.51 -0.22 -1.90
N SER A 106 -13.89 -1.35 -1.31
CA SER A 106 -13.23 -2.66 -1.49
C SER A 106 -11.72 -2.64 -1.19
N ILE A 107 -11.32 -2.03 -0.08
CA ILE A 107 -9.94 -2.13 0.43
C ILE A 107 -9.67 -3.52 0.99
N GLN A 108 -8.39 -3.91 1.03
CA GLN A 108 -7.99 -5.21 1.59
C GLN A 108 -7.55 -5.11 3.05
N GLY A 109 -7.40 -3.89 3.59
CA GLY A 109 -7.09 -3.67 5.00
C GLY A 109 -7.00 -2.20 5.36
N PHE A 110 -7.30 -1.91 6.62
CA PHE A 110 -7.13 -0.61 7.25
C PHE A 110 -6.33 -0.81 8.52
N PHE A 111 -5.19 -0.15 8.62
CA PHE A 111 -4.28 -0.24 9.76
C PHE A 111 -4.09 1.15 10.37
N VAL A 112 -4.04 1.18 11.70
CA VAL A 112 -3.70 2.40 12.45
C VAL A 112 -2.22 2.36 12.77
N LYS A 113 -1.48 3.41 12.41
CA LYS A 113 -0.06 3.57 12.75
C LYS A 113 0.07 3.59 14.28
N PRO A 114 0.81 2.64 14.88
CA PRO A 114 1.03 2.66 16.31
C PRO A 114 2.14 3.67 16.64
N ASN A 115 2.00 4.39 17.76
CA ASN A 115 3.04 5.32 18.24
C ASN A 115 4.28 4.61 18.83
N ASN A 116 4.42 3.30 18.62
CA ASN A 116 5.51 2.50 19.16
C ASN A 116 6.17 1.73 18.02
N TYR A 117 7.49 1.89 17.92
CA TYR A 117 8.32 1.32 16.85
C TYR A 117 8.18 -0.20 16.73
N ASP A 118 8.28 -0.94 17.84
CA ASP A 118 8.18 -2.41 17.83
C ASP A 118 6.80 -2.87 17.32
N LYS A 119 5.73 -2.20 17.74
CA LYS A 119 4.38 -2.49 17.24
C LYS A 119 4.23 -2.14 15.76
N LEU A 120 4.85 -1.06 15.30
CA LEU A 120 4.85 -0.67 13.89
C LEU A 120 5.52 -1.76 13.06
N LYS A 121 6.71 -2.21 13.49
CA LYS A 121 7.45 -3.32 12.91
C LYS A 121 6.63 -4.61 12.88
N ASP A 122 5.98 -4.99 13.98
CA ASP A 122 5.11 -6.17 14.05
C ASP A 122 3.94 -6.12 13.05
N ILE A 123 3.35 -4.93 12.85
CA ILE A 123 2.26 -4.75 11.86
C ILE A 123 2.81 -4.91 10.44
N ILE A 124 3.96 -4.31 10.13
CA ILE A 124 4.60 -4.43 8.82
C ILE A 124 4.94 -5.90 8.51
N VAL A 125 5.50 -6.65 9.46
CA VAL A 125 5.77 -8.09 9.31
C VAL A 125 4.48 -8.83 8.94
N LYS A 126 3.41 -8.64 9.71
CA LYS A 126 2.13 -9.31 9.47
C LYS A 126 1.53 -8.99 8.11
N ILE A 127 1.61 -7.73 7.68
CA ILE A 127 1.16 -7.31 6.36
C ILE A 127 1.96 -8.03 5.29
N VAL A 128 3.29 -7.89 5.31
CA VAL A 128 4.15 -8.43 4.25
C VAL A 128 4.01 -9.96 4.17
N GLU A 129 4.09 -10.66 5.30
CA GLU A 129 4.00 -12.13 5.34
C GLU A 129 2.64 -12.64 4.85
N TYR A 130 1.54 -12.00 5.25
CA TYR A 130 0.21 -12.38 4.77
C TYR A 130 0.13 -12.35 3.24
N TRP A 131 0.63 -11.29 2.60
CA TRP A 131 0.61 -11.20 1.14
C TRP A 131 1.72 -12.02 0.46
N GLN A 132 2.82 -12.35 1.14
CA GLN A 132 3.79 -13.31 0.63
C GLN A 132 3.19 -14.73 0.55
N GLU A 133 2.34 -15.10 1.49
CA GLU A 133 1.65 -16.40 1.50
C GLU A 133 0.42 -16.44 0.59
N CYS A 134 -0.22 -15.29 0.33
CA CYS A 134 -1.40 -15.22 -0.53
C CYS A 134 -1.10 -15.54 -2.01
N GLU A 135 -2.04 -16.26 -2.63
CA GLU A 135 -2.08 -16.44 -4.08
C GLU A 135 -2.94 -15.37 -4.74
N SER A 136 -2.54 -14.94 -5.94
CA SER A 136 -3.28 -13.94 -6.72
C SER A 136 -3.61 -14.46 -8.11
N PRO A 137 -4.74 -14.04 -8.73
CA PRO A 137 -5.16 -14.55 -10.03
C PRO A 137 -4.10 -14.40 -11.14
N ASN A 138 -3.26 -13.36 -11.08
CA ASN A 138 -2.21 -13.13 -12.09
C ASN A 138 -0.95 -13.96 -11.88
N TYR A 139 -0.69 -14.44 -10.66
CA TYR A 139 0.45 -15.33 -10.42
C TYR A 139 0.26 -16.68 -11.13
N ILE A 140 -1.00 -17.15 -11.21
CA ILE A 140 -1.37 -18.41 -11.87
C ILE A 140 -1.19 -18.33 -13.40
N LYS A 141 -1.33 -17.14 -14.02
CA LYS A 141 -1.17 -16.97 -15.48
C LYS A 141 0.26 -17.22 -15.98
N ASN A 142 1.27 -17.05 -15.14
CA ASN A 142 2.69 -17.20 -15.52
C ASN A 142 3.28 -18.57 -15.14
N ALA A 143 2.48 -19.45 -14.53
CA ALA A 143 2.92 -20.78 -14.07
C ALA A 143 2.52 -21.92 -15.02
N GLN A 144 2.18 -21.61 -16.27
CA GLN A 144 1.88 -22.57 -17.34
C GLN A 144 2.86 -22.45 -18.51
#